data_AF-A0A814XJH6-F1
#
_entry.id   AF-A0A814XJH6-F1
#
_cell.length_a   1.000
_cell.length_b   1.000
_cell.length_c   1.000
_cell.angle_alpha   90.00
_cell.angle_beta   90.00
_cell.angle_gamma   90.00
#
_symmetry.space_group_name_H-M   'P 1'
#
loop_
_entity.id
_entity.type
_entity.pdbx_description
1 polymer ?
#
loop_
_entity_poly.entity_id
_entity_poly.type
_entity_poly.pdbx_seq_one_letter_code
_entity_poly.pdbx_strand_id
1 'polypeptide(L)'
;MFLIRRLKACLSRTSLAAILLLTSVFIVFTCAKYLYQTDHQQFRPVQRQLIKKHVHHHEHQHNPSSDPEKIVQLNLEPIEQISTLEKRRLLQQNDSSIQFETTKIGTKTISLIVHFDLKGAAPKISYFEQIFPLIRKWGATGVCMEYEDMFPFDGIVSSAKHKQAYTKEDIEKINNLAERNHLDVMPLLQTYGHLEFLLKLEEFSDLRENSRYPQVISPCTNKTYPVLFAMIDQYLALHPNMRLFHIGFDEVYYFLTHPDCEEFRRLTNIQSQYDLFAHHLNIIVNYIRAKNPNLQLFIWHDILQNLNMETSMKYKLFQTVTPVLWSYREDMSVEGFVSGPQATTFGMYRSLWGATAFKGSTHEVATTSDVRHHYENQVSWIKQLNGYIPTKWKNFDGIIITGWSRYDHFLSLCELLPYSIPSLAYSLAAWKEPFKSLPHMDIYTNKQLQTYVQKELQCSETIHFTSHEHAIKPPPKCKYPGYDVYHALISLPALWTEVQRAESFVDKYVTDLHVKFGYIHVKRGEECLEKLKPAVLQLQHFIKSFRGVMDEIFPSQVAVEWLETYFMKNYRAVVKRYHFIQRAVKEQKSWLPRPIPDVDKLDENET
;
A
#
# COMPACT_ATOMS: atom_id res chain seq x y z
N MET A 1 3.22 -62.86 -27.44
CA MET A 1 2.82 -62.21 -28.70
C MET A 1 1.39 -62.56 -29.18
N PHE A 2 0.44 -62.83 -28.25
CA PHE A 2 -0.98 -63.07 -28.59
C PHE A 2 -2.00 -62.26 -27.76
N LEU A 3 -1.55 -61.41 -26.83
CA LEU A 3 -2.42 -60.53 -26.03
C LEU A 3 -2.40 -59.05 -26.46
N ILE A 4 -1.52 -58.69 -27.40
CA ILE A 4 -1.33 -57.30 -27.88
C ILE A 4 -2.14 -57.02 -29.17
N ARG A 5 -2.77 -58.03 -29.78
CA ARG A 5 -3.54 -57.88 -31.02
C ARG A 5 -5.06 -57.69 -30.84
N ARG A 6 -5.61 -57.68 -29.61
CA ARG A 6 -7.06 -57.50 -29.39
C ARG A 6 -7.51 -56.24 -28.63
N LEU A 7 -6.59 -55.34 -28.25
CA LEU A 7 -6.94 -54.07 -27.58
C LEU A 7 -6.83 -52.83 -28.47
N LYS A 8 -6.78 -53.00 -29.80
CA LYS A 8 -6.66 -51.90 -30.79
C LYS A 8 -7.98 -51.50 -31.47
N ALA A 9 -9.13 -51.85 -30.91
CA ALA A 9 -10.43 -51.48 -31.45
C ALA A 9 -11.42 -51.11 -30.33
N CYS A 10 -11.30 -49.88 -29.80
CA CYS A 10 -12.37 -49.06 -29.19
C CYS A 10 -11.75 -47.96 -28.32
N LEU A 11 -11.16 -46.92 -28.91
CA LEU A 11 -10.88 -45.65 -28.22
C LEU A 11 -10.97 -44.52 -29.25
N SER A 12 -12.10 -43.82 -29.25
CA SER A 12 -12.31 -42.63 -30.08
C SER A 12 -11.38 -41.49 -29.63
N ARG A 13 -11.03 -40.59 -30.55
CA ARG A 13 -10.13 -39.43 -30.32
C ARG A 13 -10.57 -38.53 -29.14
N THR A 14 -11.84 -38.57 -28.72
CA THR A 14 -12.35 -37.84 -27.55
C THR A 14 -11.90 -38.46 -26.21
N SER A 15 -11.59 -39.76 -26.18
CA SER A 15 -11.20 -40.47 -24.96
C SER A 15 -9.74 -40.22 -24.58
N LEU A 16 -8.85 -40.02 -25.56
CA LEU A 16 -7.43 -39.75 -25.30
C LEU A 16 -7.21 -38.31 -24.78
N ALA A 17 -7.99 -37.35 -25.28
CA ALA A 17 -7.96 -35.97 -24.81
C ALA A 17 -8.49 -35.86 -23.36
N ALA A 18 -9.55 -36.59 -23.02
CA ALA A 18 -10.07 -36.65 -21.65
C ALA A 18 -9.07 -37.28 -20.66
N ILE A 19 -8.34 -38.32 -21.09
CA ILE A 19 -7.29 -38.95 -20.27
C ILE A 19 -6.09 -37.99 -20.09
N LEU A 20 -5.70 -37.25 -21.13
CA LEU A 20 -4.65 -36.22 -21.04
C LEU A 20 -5.05 -35.04 -20.13
N LEU A 21 -6.33 -34.67 -20.13
CA LEU A 21 -6.85 -33.60 -19.25
C LEU A 21 -6.93 -34.06 -17.79
N LEU A 22 -7.38 -35.30 -17.55
CA LEU A 22 -7.43 -35.87 -16.20
C LEU A 22 -6.04 -36.11 -15.62
N THR A 23 -5.08 -36.54 -16.45
CA THR A 23 -3.68 -36.71 -16.02
C THR A 23 -2.99 -35.39 -15.74
N SER A 24 -3.24 -34.34 -16.53
CA SER A 24 -2.70 -33.00 -16.25
C SER A 24 -3.30 -32.36 -15.00
N VAL A 25 -4.62 -32.50 -14.77
CA VAL A 25 -5.26 -32.05 -13.53
C VAL A 25 -4.73 -32.82 -12.32
N PHE A 26 -4.51 -34.14 -12.44
CA PHE A 26 -3.93 -34.95 -11.38
C PHE A 26 -2.48 -34.56 -11.08
N ILE A 27 -1.66 -34.28 -12.10
CA ILE A 27 -0.27 -33.81 -11.92
C ILE A 27 -0.26 -32.44 -11.23
N VAL A 28 -1.14 -31.51 -11.63
CA VAL A 28 -1.24 -30.18 -10.98
C VAL A 28 -1.66 -30.31 -9.51
N PHE A 29 -2.64 -31.17 -9.20
CA PHE A 29 -3.04 -31.42 -7.82
C PHE A 29 -1.95 -32.10 -6.99
N THR A 30 -1.18 -33.00 -7.60
CA THR A 30 -0.08 -33.70 -6.90
C THR A 30 1.09 -32.75 -6.67
N CYS A 31 1.41 -31.87 -7.63
CA CYS A 31 2.41 -30.82 -7.48
C CYS A 31 1.98 -29.76 -6.45
N ALA A 32 0.71 -29.34 -6.44
CA ALA A 32 0.20 -28.40 -5.44
C ALA A 32 0.23 -29.00 -4.02
N LYS A 33 -0.11 -30.30 -3.88
CA LYS A 33 -0.02 -31.00 -2.60
C LYS A 33 1.43 -31.22 -2.15
N TYR A 34 2.35 -31.49 -3.09
CA TYR A 34 3.77 -31.59 -2.80
C TYR A 34 4.36 -30.24 -2.38
N LEU A 35 4.04 -29.16 -3.10
CA LEU A 35 4.45 -27.79 -2.75
C LEU A 35 3.92 -27.36 -1.38
N TYR A 36 2.64 -27.64 -1.10
CA TYR A 36 2.01 -27.39 0.20
C TYR A 36 2.64 -28.20 1.34
N GLN A 37 3.08 -29.44 1.07
CA GLN A 37 3.77 -30.28 2.05
C GLN A 37 5.24 -29.88 2.25
N THR A 38 5.94 -29.40 1.22
CA THR A 38 7.32 -28.90 1.33
C THR A 38 7.38 -27.55 2.05
N ASP A 39 6.40 -26.67 1.86
CA ASP A 39 6.30 -25.40 2.60
C ASP A 39 6.07 -25.64 4.11
N HIS A 40 5.22 -26.62 4.45
CA HIS A 40 4.96 -26.98 5.84
C HIS A 40 6.11 -27.76 6.51
N GLN A 41 7.00 -28.42 5.75
CA GLN A 41 8.15 -29.15 6.30
C GLN A 41 9.43 -28.32 6.39
N GLN A 42 9.60 -27.25 5.60
CA GLN A 42 10.78 -26.37 5.69
C GLN A 42 10.71 -25.33 6.84
N PHE A 43 9.54 -25.07 7.42
CA PHE A 43 9.38 -24.06 8.48
C PHE A 43 9.28 -24.59 9.93
N ARG A 44 9.60 -25.86 10.19
CA ARG A 44 9.60 -26.43 11.57
C ARG A 44 10.94 -26.83 12.22
N PRO A 45 12.10 -26.99 11.53
CA PRO A 45 13.34 -27.35 12.26
C PRO A 45 14.25 -26.18 12.65
N VAL A 46 14.07 -24.96 12.13
CA VAL A 46 14.94 -23.81 12.52
C VAL A 46 14.52 -23.19 13.88
N GLN A 47 13.36 -23.56 14.41
CA GLN A 47 12.84 -23.09 15.70
C GLN A 47 13.26 -23.93 16.93
N ARG A 48 14.17 -24.90 16.82
CA ARG A 48 14.57 -25.76 17.97
C ARG A 48 16.07 -25.93 18.25
N GLN A 49 16.96 -25.18 17.62
CA GLN A 49 18.42 -25.32 17.87
C GLN A 49 19.22 -24.05 18.17
N LEU A 50 18.57 -22.93 18.53
CA LEU A 50 19.25 -21.74 19.06
C LEU A 50 18.87 -21.39 20.51
N ILE A 51 18.29 -22.34 21.23
CA ILE A 51 18.12 -22.28 22.69
C ILE A 51 18.98 -23.38 23.29
N LYS A 52 20.29 -23.10 23.45
CA LYS A 52 21.25 -23.71 24.40
C LYS A 52 22.67 -23.26 24.06
N LYS A 53 23.00 -22.03 24.43
CA LYS A 53 24.34 -21.58 24.89
C LYS A 53 24.35 -20.06 24.98
N HIS A 54 24.14 -19.53 26.19
CA HIS A 54 24.99 -18.56 26.89
C HIS A 54 24.18 -17.92 28.01
N VAL A 55 24.42 -18.40 29.23
CA VAL A 55 24.05 -17.78 30.50
C VAL A 55 25.32 -17.74 31.36
N HIS A 56 25.47 -16.66 32.13
CA HIS A 56 26.55 -16.23 33.06
C HIS A 56 27.42 -15.12 32.46
N HIS A 57 27.62 -13.95 33.09
CA HIS A 57 27.32 -13.43 34.42
C HIS A 57 27.31 -11.89 34.33
N HIS A 58 26.49 -11.20 35.12
CA HIS A 58 26.97 -10.20 36.10
C HIS A 58 25.78 -9.55 36.83
N GLU A 59 25.71 -9.82 38.14
CA GLU A 59 24.99 -9.01 39.12
C GLU A 59 25.91 -7.89 39.63
N HIS A 60 25.38 -6.69 39.87
CA HIS A 60 25.57 -5.96 41.13
C HIS A 60 24.58 -4.78 41.27
N GLN A 61 23.71 -4.93 42.28
CA GLN A 61 23.03 -4.00 43.20
C GLN A 61 23.22 -2.47 43.05
N HIS A 62 22.10 -1.71 43.07
CA HIS A 62 21.66 -0.91 44.23
C HIS A 62 20.24 -0.31 44.05
N ASN A 63 19.66 0.13 45.16
CA ASN A 63 18.22 0.23 45.52
C ASN A 63 17.80 1.73 45.73
N PRO A 64 16.60 2.08 46.26
CA PRO A 64 15.42 2.58 45.53
C PRO A 64 14.92 3.99 45.96
N SER A 65 13.66 4.33 45.58
CA SER A 65 12.78 5.46 45.98
C SER A 65 12.81 6.67 45.02
N SER A 66 11.71 7.38 44.67
CA SER A 66 10.42 7.65 45.32
C SER A 66 9.40 8.25 44.33
N ASP A 67 8.11 7.90 44.48
CA ASP A 67 6.90 8.67 44.05
C ASP A 67 6.49 9.62 45.24
N PRO A 68 5.53 10.59 45.18
CA PRO A 68 4.52 10.87 44.14
C PRO A 68 4.10 12.35 43.89
N GLU A 69 3.20 12.52 42.90
CA GLU A 69 2.08 13.49 42.80
C GLU A 69 2.29 15.02 42.90
N LYS A 70 1.83 15.76 41.86
CA LYS A 70 0.89 16.90 42.05
C LYS A 70 0.21 17.43 40.78
N ILE A 71 -1.10 17.60 40.95
CA ILE A 71 -2.15 18.19 40.12
C ILE A 71 -1.91 19.69 39.87
N VAL A 72 -2.17 20.18 38.64
CA VAL A 72 -2.48 21.59 38.38
C VAL A 72 -3.68 21.69 37.43
N GLN A 73 -4.80 22.19 37.96
CA GLN A 73 -5.95 22.69 37.20
C GLN A 73 -5.57 23.99 36.47
N LEU A 74 -5.84 24.07 35.17
CA LEU A 74 -5.86 25.34 34.43
C LEU A 74 -7.25 25.55 33.86
N ASN A 75 -7.90 26.61 34.34
CA ASN A 75 -9.19 27.13 33.87
C ASN A 75 -9.06 27.63 32.42
N LEU A 76 -9.96 27.18 31.54
CA LEU A 76 -10.18 27.76 30.21
C LEU A 76 -11.57 28.40 30.20
N GLU A 77 -11.63 29.70 29.96
CA GLU A 77 -12.88 30.39 29.62
C GLU A 77 -13.20 30.26 28.11
N PRO A 78 -14.48 30.36 27.70
CA PRO A 78 -14.90 29.99 26.35
C PRO A 78 -14.75 31.15 25.35
N ILE A 79 -14.19 30.84 24.18
CA ILE A 79 -14.20 31.70 22.99
C ILE A 79 -15.55 31.53 22.27
N GLU A 80 -16.24 32.65 22.02
CA GLU A 80 -17.52 32.72 21.32
C GLU A 80 -17.47 32.07 19.92
N GLN A 81 -18.40 31.13 19.69
CA GLN A 81 -18.63 30.49 18.40
C GLN A 81 -19.42 31.42 17.46
N ILE A 82 -18.76 31.96 16.44
CA ILE A 82 -19.47 32.44 15.24
C ILE A 82 -19.99 31.21 14.49
N SER A 83 -21.31 31.14 14.33
CA SER A 83 -21.98 29.95 13.80
C SER A 83 -21.54 29.62 12.36
N THR A 84 -21.17 28.36 12.15
CA THR A 84 -20.84 27.76 10.85
C THR A 84 -21.98 27.87 9.81
N LEU A 85 -23.19 28.18 10.27
CA LEU A 85 -24.37 28.37 9.44
C LEU A 85 -24.33 29.66 8.62
N GLU A 86 -23.77 30.75 9.16
CA GLU A 86 -23.70 32.03 8.43
C GLU A 86 -22.66 32.01 7.31
N LYS A 87 -21.52 31.31 7.52
CA LYS A 87 -20.53 31.07 6.45
C LYS A 87 -21.12 30.26 5.29
N ARG A 88 -21.95 29.26 5.57
CA ARG A 88 -22.63 28.45 4.53
C ARG A 88 -23.63 29.26 3.71
N ARG A 89 -24.32 30.22 4.33
CA ARG A 89 -25.33 31.05 3.67
C ARG A 89 -24.72 32.03 2.66
N LEU A 90 -23.54 32.55 2.97
CA LEU A 90 -22.78 33.44 2.06
C LEU A 90 -22.13 32.68 0.89
N LEU A 91 -21.80 31.39 1.05
CA LEU A 91 -21.24 30.56 -0.03
C LEU A 91 -22.32 30.06 -1.02
N GLN A 92 -23.54 29.79 -0.55
CA GLN A 92 -24.65 29.38 -1.43
C GLN A 92 -25.12 30.47 -2.41
N GLN A 93 -24.80 31.74 -2.16
CA GLN A 93 -25.19 32.83 -3.06
C GLN A 93 -24.31 32.95 -4.32
N ASN A 94 -23.19 32.23 -4.42
CA ASN A 94 -22.25 32.33 -5.54
C ASN A 94 -22.17 31.09 -6.46
N ASP A 95 -22.93 30.02 -6.21
CA ASP A 95 -22.83 28.79 -7.02
C ASP A 95 -24.14 28.44 -7.73
N SER A 96 -24.38 29.15 -8.84
CA SER A 96 -25.35 28.73 -9.84
C SER A 96 -24.59 28.28 -11.09
N SER A 97 -24.14 27.01 -11.15
CA SER A 97 -24.16 26.14 -12.36
C SER A 97 -23.21 24.92 -12.36
N ILE A 98 -22.87 24.29 -11.23
CA ILE A 98 -22.19 22.97 -11.28
C ILE A 98 -23.02 21.89 -10.58
N GLN A 99 -23.87 21.20 -11.36
CA GLN A 99 -24.48 19.95 -10.91
C GLN A 99 -23.44 18.82 -11.02
N PHE A 100 -22.86 18.42 -9.89
CA PHE A 100 -22.03 17.22 -9.81
C PHE A 100 -22.92 15.98 -9.79
N GLU A 101 -22.73 15.06 -10.74
CA GLU A 101 -23.42 13.77 -10.74
C GLU A 101 -23.01 12.94 -9.53
N THR A 102 -23.98 12.63 -8.67
CA THR A 102 -23.78 11.76 -7.51
C THR A 102 -23.96 10.30 -7.89
N THR A 103 -23.06 9.41 -7.47
CA THR A 103 -23.15 7.97 -7.75
C THR A 103 -24.32 7.33 -7.00
N LYS A 104 -25.23 6.64 -7.72
CA LYS A 104 -26.40 5.95 -7.13
C LYS A 104 -26.33 4.43 -7.29
N ILE A 105 -26.65 3.66 -6.26
CA ILE A 105 -26.90 2.20 -6.33
C ILE A 105 -28.38 1.99 -6.05
N GLY A 106 -29.11 1.45 -7.03
CA GLY A 106 -30.58 1.48 -7.00
C GLY A 106 -31.07 2.94 -6.89
N THR A 107 -31.79 3.26 -5.83
CA THR A 107 -32.28 4.63 -5.55
C THR A 107 -31.37 5.43 -4.62
N LYS A 108 -30.35 4.81 -4.02
CA LYS A 108 -29.53 5.41 -2.95
C LYS A 108 -28.24 6.01 -3.49
N THR A 109 -27.97 7.26 -3.15
CA THR A 109 -26.66 7.88 -3.39
C THR A 109 -25.61 7.31 -2.45
N ILE A 110 -24.45 6.93 -2.97
CA ILE A 110 -23.29 6.49 -2.18
C ILE A 110 -22.14 7.47 -2.31
N SER A 111 -21.31 7.53 -1.27
CA SER A 111 -20.08 8.34 -1.24
C SER A 111 -18.91 7.58 -1.89
N LEU A 112 -18.04 8.30 -2.60
CA LEU A 112 -16.79 7.78 -3.15
C LEU A 112 -15.64 8.61 -2.57
N ILE A 113 -14.83 7.99 -1.71
CA ILE A 113 -13.72 8.66 -1.03
C ILE A 113 -12.41 8.15 -1.61
N VAL A 114 -11.57 9.05 -2.11
CA VAL A 114 -10.23 8.68 -2.60
C VAL A 114 -9.27 8.70 -1.43
N HIS A 115 -8.60 7.58 -1.18
CA HIS A 115 -7.64 7.48 -0.08
C HIS A 115 -6.21 7.80 -0.55
N PHE A 116 -5.57 8.68 0.21
CA PHE A 116 -4.17 9.06 0.07
C PHE A 116 -3.41 8.52 1.27
N ASP A 117 -2.64 7.45 1.02
CA ASP A 117 -1.65 6.94 1.94
C ASP A 117 -0.37 7.77 1.84
N LEU A 118 -0.05 8.51 2.90
CA LEU A 118 1.02 9.49 2.91
C LEU A 118 2.33 8.93 3.48
N LYS A 119 2.38 7.64 3.84
CA LYS A 119 3.55 7.07 4.51
C LYS A 119 4.75 6.92 3.57
N GLY A 120 5.78 7.71 3.85
CA GLY A 120 7.05 7.76 3.13
C GLY A 120 7.05 8.43 1.74
N ALA A 121 5.91 8.54 1.05
CA ALA A 121 5.78 9.25 -0.23
C ALA A 121 4.66 10.29 -0.22
N ALA A 122 4.60 11.13 0.81
CA ALA A 122 3.60 12.20 0.91
C ALA A 122 3.83 13.28 -0.18
N PRO A 123 2.82 13.60 -1.01
CA PRO A 123 2.92 14.69 -1.97
C PRO A 123 3.02 16.07 -1.32
N LYS A 124 3.58 17.04 -2.03
CA LYS A 124 3.53 18.45 -1.64
C LYS A 124 2.10 18.98 -1.73
N ILE A 125 1.80 20.03 -0.97
CA ILE A 125 0.49 20.71 -1.00
C ILE A 125 0.11 21.18 -2.41
N SER A 126 1.08 21.65 -3.19
CA SER A 126 0.90 22.03 -4.60
C SER A 126 0.40 20.91 -5.51
N TYR A 127 0.58 19.64 -5.12
CA TYR A 127 0.03 18.51 -5.85
C TYR A 127 -1.44 18.27 -5.50
N PHE A 128 -1.84 18.43 -4.23
CA PHE A 128 -3.26 18.38 -3.84
C PHE A 128 -4.08 19.49 -4.49
N GLU A 129 -3.51 20.69 -4.64
CA GLU A 129 -4.13 21.80 -5.39
C GLU A 129 -4.52 21.41 -6.83
N GLN A 130 -3.77 20.50 -7.44
CA GLN A 130 -4.02 20.01 -8.79
C GLN A 130 -4.95 18.79 -8.81
N ILE A 131 -4.80 17.87 -7.86
CA ILE A 131 -5.51 16.58 -7.85
C ILE A 131 -6.94 16.69 -7.29
N PHE A 132 -7.18 17.47 -6.24
CA PHE A 132 -8.50 17.59 -5.62
C PHE A 132 -9.61 18.04 -6.61
N PRO A 133 -9.42 19.11 -7.41
CA PRO A 133 -10.42 19.45 -8.43
C PRO A 133 -10.63 18.35 -9.46
N LEU A 134 -9.57 17.61 -9.81
CA LEU A 134 -9.61 16.53 -10.80
C LEU A 134 -10.43 15.33 -10.29
N ILE A 135 -10.16 14.83 -9.09
CA ILE A 135 -10.91 13.71 -8.51
C ILE A 135 -12.36 14.10 -8.22
N ARG A 136 -12.61 15.37 -7.84
CA ARG A 136 -13.97 15.90 -7.69
C ARG A 136 -14.73 15.83 -9.01
N LYS A 137 -14.13 16.30 -10.10
CA LYS A 137 -14.70 16.18 -11.45
C LYS A 137 -14.95 14.72 -11.83
N TRP A 138 -14.10 13.80 -11.38
CA TRP A 138 -14.27 12.36 -11.56
C TRP A 138 -15.28 11.70 -10.62
N GLY A 139 -15.98 12.46 -9.77
CA GLY A 139 -17.09 11.98 -8.96
C GLY A 139 -16.74 11.64 -7.51
N ALA A 140 -15.51 11.93 -7.07
CA ALA A 140 -15.16 11.80 -5.65
C ALA A 140 -15.98 12.77 -4.80
N THR A 141 -16.46 12.28 -3.66
CA THR A 141 -17.20 13.06 -2.66
C THR A 141 -16.35 13.41 -1.44
N GLY A 142 -15.18 12.78 -1.30
CA GLY A 142 -14.24 13.07 -0.22
C GLY A 142 -12.86 12.50 -0.45
N VAL A 143 -11.98 12.77 0.51
CA VAL A 143 -10.61 12.26 0.57
C VAL A 143 -10.37 11.62 1.94
N CYS A 144 -9.79 10.42 1.94
CA CYS A 144 -9.31 9.79 3.16
C CYS A 144 -7.81 10.07 3.26
N MET A 145 -7.37 10.66 4.37
CA MET A 145 -5.99 11.11 4.56
C MET A 145 -5.34 10.28 5.67
N GLU A 146 -4.50 9.31 5.29
CA GLU A 146 -3.72 8.50 6.22
C GLU A 146 -2.32 9.11 6.35
N TYR A 147 -2.08 9.80 7.47
CA TYR A 147 -0.86 10.60 7.67
C TYR A 147 0.28 9.81 8.32
N GLU A 148 -0.03 9.00 9.34
CA GLU A 148 0.96 8.30 10.18
C GLU A 148 2.09 9.26 10.66
N ASP A 149 3.36 8.97 10.39
CA ASP A 149 4.48 9.85 10.76
C ASP A 149 4.53 11.18 10.00
N MET A 150 3.73 11.37 8.95
CA MET A 150 3.65 12.64 8.21
C MET A 150 2.70 13.64 8.85
N PHE A 151 2.00 13.28 9.94
CA PHE A 151 1.20 14.21 10.72
C PHE A 151 2.10 15.12 11.59
N PRO A 152 1.78 16.41 11.79
CA PRO A 152 2.55 17.36 12.61
C PRO A 152 2.47 17.10 14.12
N PHE A 153 2.73 15.87 14.58
CA PHE A 153 2.66 15.54 16.00
C PHE A 153 3.54 16.46 16.86
N ASP A 154 3.00 16.82 18.02
CA ASP A 154 3.66 17.58 19.08
C ASP A 154 3.52 16.91 20.46
N GLY A 155 4.11 17.54 21.49
CA GLY A 155 4.04 17.07 22.87
C GLY A 155 4.64 15.67 23.06
N ILE A 156 3.92 14.82 23.79
CA ILE A 156 4.39 13.46 24.17
C ILE A 156 4.57 12.51 22.98
N VAL A 157 4.05 12.84 21.79
CA VAL A 157 4.20 12.06 20.55
C VAL A 157 5.03 12.79 19.49
N SER A 158 5.71 13.87 19.86
CA SER A 158 6.45 14.74 18.92
C SER A 158 7.59 14.03 18.17
N SER A 159 8.15 12.98 18.75
CA SER A 159 9.22 12.16 18.18
C SER A 159 8.76 11.21 17.07
N ALA A 160 7.47 10.85 17.04
CA ALA A 160 6.86 10.06 15.97
C ALA A 160 6.80 10.83 14.64
N LYS A 161 6.87 12.16 14.69
CA LYS A 161 6.82 13.03 13.54
C LYS A 161 8.04 12.86 12.64
N HIS A 162 7.81 12.55 11.38
CA HIS A 162 8.82 12.52 10.34
C HIS A 162 9.43 13.92 10.14
N LYS A 163 10.73 13.97 9.81
CA LYS A 163 11.46 15.26 9.62
C LYS A 163 10.89 16.13 8.50
N GLN A 164 10.11 15.54 7.61
CA GLN A 164 9.45 16.21 6.49
C GLN A 164 7.93 16.13 6.59
N ALA A 165 7.40 15.81 7.77
CA ALA A 165 5.97 15.85 8.03
C ALA A 165 5.37 17.19 7.64
N TYR A 166 4.08 17.19 7.32
CA TYR A 166 3.34 18.42 7.10
C TYR A 166 3.42 19.32 8.33
N THR A 167 3.30 20.63 8.11
CA THR A 167 3.08 21.59 9.20
C THR A 167 1.61 21.65 9.59
N LYS A 168 1.26 22.29 10.72
CA LYS A 168 -0.14 22.49 11.11
C LYS A 168 -0.87 23.35 10.07
N GLU A 169 -0.18 24.34 9.52
CA GLU A 169 -0.64 25.21 8.44
C GLU A 169 -0.89 24.43 7.15
N ASP A 170 -0.10 23.39 6.88
CA ASP A 170 -0.30 22.52 5.72
C ASP A 170 -1.56 21.65 5.89
N ILE A 171 -1.85 21.14 7.09
CA ILE A 171 -3.11 20.44 7.37
C ILE A 171 -4.32 21.38 7.18
N GLU A 172 -4.21 22.63 7.63
CA GLU A 172 -5.24 23.66 7.39
C GLU A 172 -5.44 23.91 5.89
N LYS A 173 -4.35 24.02 5.11
CA LYS A 173 -4.43 24.15 3.65
C LYS A 173 -5.11 22.94 3.01
N ILE A 174 -4.78 21.71 3.41
CA ILE A 174 -5.44 20.49 2.90
C ILE A 174 -6.94 20.56 3.16
N ASN A 175 -7.36 20.92 4.38
CA ASN A 175 -8.77 21.07 4.73
C ASN A 175 -9.46 22.14 3.85
N ASN A 176 -8.84 23.30 3.69
CA ASN A 176 -9.35 24.40 2.88
C ASN A 176 -9.44 24.01 1.39
N LEU A 177 -8.46 23.28 0.86
CA LEU A 177 -8.48 22.78 -0.51
C LEU A 177 -9.60 21.76 -0.72
N ALA A 178 -9.80 20.84 0.23
CA ALA A 178 -10.89 19.88 0.15
C ALA A 178 -12.25 20.58 0.21
N GLU A 179 -12.44 21.52 1.14
CA GLU A 179 -13.68 22.30 1.27
C GLU A 179 -14.01 23.08 -0.01
N ARG A 180 -13.04 23.78 -0.60
CA ARG A 180 -13.21 24.51 -1.87
C ARG A 180 -13.58 23.61 -3.05
N ASN A 181 -13.20 22.33 -2.99
CA ASN A 181 -13.55 21.33 -4.00
C ASN A 181 -14.76 20.47 -3.58
N HIS A 182 -15.47 20.85 -2.52
CA HIS A 182 -16.63 20.12 -1.98
C HIS A 182 -16.34 18.64 -1.66
N LEU A 183 -15.14 18.37 -1.16
CA LEU A 183 -14.67 17.06 -0.72
C LEU A 183 -14.70 17.01 0.81
N ASP A 184 -15.36 15.99 1.36
CA ASP A 184 -15.22 15.68 2.80
C ASP A 184 -13.82 15.17 3.10
N VAL A 185 -13.21 15.64 4.20
CA VAL A 185 -11.96 15.08 4.70
C VAL A 185 -12.28 14.02 5.75
N MET A 186 -11.81 12.80 5.51
CA MET A 186 -11.78 11.69 6.46
C MET A 186 -10.33 11.45 6.89
N PRO A 187 -9.88 11.97 8.04
CA PRO A 187 -8.58 11.60 8.57
C PRO A 187 -8.58 10.10 8.93
N LEU A 188 -7.47 9.41 8.69
CA LEU A 188 -7.23 8.06 9.18
C LEU A 188 -6.09 8.09 10.21
N LEU A 189 -6.40 7.61 11.41
CA LEU A 189 -5.45 7.44 12.49
C LEU A 189 -5.44 5.98 12.92
N GLN A 190 -4.28 5.35 12.88
CA GLN A 190 -4.10 4.02 13.44
C GLN A 190 -4.13 4.08 14.98
N THR A 191 -4.95 3.23 15.60
CA THR A 191 -5.14 3.20 17.07
C THR A 191 -5.03 1.81 17.68
N TYR A 192 -4.64 0.79 16.90
CA TYR A 192 -4.38 -0.55 17.42
C TYR A 192 -3.27 -1.29 16.66
N GLY A 193 -3.52 -1.65 15.39
CA GLY A 193 -2.51 -2.15 14.45
C GLY A 193 -1.82 -1.01 13.71
N HIS A 194 -0.90 -1.36 12.80
CA HIS A 194 -0.12 -0.43 11.96
C HIS A 194 0.48 0.79 12.69
N LEU A 195 0.99 0.57 13.91
CA LEU A 195 1.60 1.60 14.74
C LEU A 195 3.14 1.58 14.68
N GLU A 196 3.74 0.99 13.63
CA GLU A 196 5.19 0.89 13.47
C GLU A 196 5.85 2.26 13.47
N PHE A 197 5.20 3.29 12.93
CA PHE A 197 5.75 4.65 12.92
C PHE A 197 6.00 5.21 14.32
N LEU A 198 5.18 4.81 15.29
CA LEU A 198 5.26 5.20 16.69
C LEU A 198 6.13 4.20 17.47
N LEU A 199 5.76 2.93 17.43
CA LEU A 199 6.32 1.89 18.29
C LEU A 199 7.71 1.43 17.87
N LYS A 200 8.24 1.83 16.71
CA LYS A 200 9.67 1.63 16.38
C LYS A 200 10.60 2.46 17.26
N LEU A 201 10.09 3.51 17.89
CA LEU A 201 10.87 4.40 18.75
C LEU A 201 11.05 3.78 20.14
N GLU A 202 12.24 4.00 20.72
CA GLU A 202 12.61 3.43 22.02
C GLU A 202 11.65 3.86 23.13
N GLU A 203 11.23 5.13 23.14
CA GLU A 203 10.36 5.70 24.18
C GLU A 203 8.95 5.10 24.23
N PHE A 204 8.48 4.49 23.12
CA PHE A 204 7.17 3.83 23.04
C PHE A 204 7.30 2.31 22.94
N SER A 205 8.51 1.77 23.02
CA SER A 205 8.77 0.33 22.84
C SER A 205 8.08 -0.55 23.90
N ASP A 206 7.94 -0.03 25.12
CA ASP A 206 7.22 -0.67 26.24
C ASP A 206 5.70 -0.74 26.01
N LEU A 207 5.16 -0.06 24.99
CA LEU A 207 3.73 -0.10 24.67
C LEU A 207 3.38 -1.20 23.65
N ARG A 208 4.38 -1.91 23.09
CA ARG A 208 4.16 -2.95 22.07
C ARG A 208 3.46 -4.16 22.65
N GLU A 209 2.41 -4.64 22.01
CA GLU A 209 1.74 -5.90 22.38
C GLU A 209 2.72 -7.07 22.44
N ASN A 210 3.67 -7.12 21.51
CA ASN A 210 4.81 -8.03 21.58
C ASN A 210 6.10 -7.23 21.50
N SER A 211 7.00 -7.40 22.48
CA SER A 211 8.24 -6.60 22.59
C SER A 211 9.13 -6.62 21.34
N ARG A 212 9.03 -7.69 20.52
CA ARG A 212 9.82 -7.86 19.29
C ARG A 212 9.25 -7.15 18.07
N TYR A 213 7.97 -6.76 18.10
CA TYR A 213 7.16 -6.46 16.93
C TYR A 213 6.46 -5.10 17.11
N PRO A 214 6.85 -4.06 16.36
CA PRO A 214 6.38 -2.69 16.56
C PRO A 214 5.03 -2.38 15.89
N GLN A 215 4.27 -3.35 15.41
CA GLN A 215 3.02 -3.08 14.66
C GLN A 215 1.79 -2.86 15.54
N VAL A 216 1.74 -3.45 16.74
CA VAL A 216 0.52 -3.48 17.56
C VAL A 216 0.81 -2.89 18.94
N ILE A 217 0.00 -1.93 19.35
CA ILE A 217 0.04 -1.35 20.69
C ILE A 217 -0.78 -2.21 21.67
N SER A 218 -0.33 -2.36 22.91
CA SER A 218 -1.03 -3.16 23.90
C SER A 218 -2.10 -2.37 24.63
N PRO A 219 -3.38 -2.77 24.60
CA PRO A 219 -4.42 -2.19 25.44
C PRO A 219 -4.35 -2.67 26.90
N CYS A 220 -3.48 -3.64 27.22
CA CYS A 220 -3.37 -4.22 28.55
C CYS A 220 -2.65 -3.31 29.56
N THR A 221 -1.96 -2.27 29.09
CA THR A 221 -1.21 -1.35 29.94
C THR A 221 -1.84 0.05 29.90
N ASN A 222 -2.07 0.64 31.08
CA ASN A 222 -2.69 1.97 31.17
C ASN A 222 -1.85 3.08 30.54
N LYS A 223 -0.54 2.85 30.34
CA LYS A 223 0.39 3.78 29.66
C LYS A 223 0.02 4.03 28.20
N THR A 224 -0.70 3.10 27.56
CA THR A 224 -1.14 3.20 26.17
C THR A 224 -2.10 4.36 25.94
N TYR A 225 -3.05 4.56 26.85
CA TYR A 225 -4.16 5.49 26.61
C TYR A 225 -3.75 6.96 26.58
N PRO A 226 -2.86 7.48 27.45
CA PRO A 226 -2.34 8.85 27.32
C PRO A 226 -1.76 9.14 25.93
N VAL A 227 -1.03 8.19 25.35
CA VAL A 227 -0.41 8.32 24.02
C VAL A 227 -1.47 8.35 22.91
N LEU A 228 -2.37 7.37 22.89
CA LEU A 228 -3.45 7.31 21.90
C LEU A 228 -4.39 8.51 21.99
N PHE A 229 -4.73 8.95 23.20
CA PHE A 229 -5.58 10.12 23.43
C PHE A 229 -4.92 11.41 22.98
N ALA A 230 -3.61 11.57 23.19
CA ALA A 230 -2.86 12.71 22.66
C ALA A 230 -2.87 12.77 21.13
N MET A 231 -2.74 11.62 20.45
CA MET A 231 -2.82 11.57 18.98
C MET A 231 -4.24 11.90 18.48
N ILE A 232 -5.26 11.32 19.11
CA ILE A 232 -6.68 11.58 18.79
C ILE A 232 -7.01 13.07 18.97
N ASP A 233 -6.57 13.69 20.07
CA ASP A 233 -6.82 15.09 20.36
C ASP A 233 -6.22 16.02 19.31
N GLN A 234 -5.01 15.71 18.83
CA GLN A 234 -4.37 16.50 17.78
C GLN A 234 -5.08 16.35 16.43
N TYR A 235 -5.58 15.15 16.09
CA TYR A 235 -6.42 14.94 14.90
C TYR A 235 -7.74 15.73 14.98
N LEU A 236 -8.43 15.68 16.13
CA LEU A 236 -9.66 16.44 16.35
C LEU A 236 -9.42 17.96 16.27
N ALA A 237 -8.28 18.42 16.79
CA ALA A 237 -7.90 19.84 16.77
C ALA A 237 -7.56 20.35 15.35
N LEU A 238 -6.83 19.56 14.56
CA LEU A 238 -6.40 19.99 13.21
C LEU A 238 -7.42 19.71 12.11
N HIS A 239 -8.48 18.96 12.40
CA HIS A 239 -9.62 18.76 11.49
C HIS A 239 -10.95 19.11 12.17
N PRO A 240 -11.17 20.39 12.57
CA PRO A 240 -12.32 20.79 13.40
C PRO A 240 -13.68 20.58 12.73
N ASN A 241 -13.71 20.51 11.40
CA ASN A 241 -14.93 20.33 10.59
C ASN A 241 -15.12 18.87 10.12
N MET A 242 -14.27 17.92 10.54
CA MET A 242 -14.41 16.52 10.11
C MET A 242 -15.78 15.97 10.55
N ARG A 243 -16.37 15.15 9.68
CA ARG A 243 -17.61 14.40 9.96
C ARG A 243 -17.37 12.89 10.00
N LEU A 244 -16.29 12.48 9.36
CA LEU A 244 -15.87 11.10 9.14
C LEU A 244 -14.49 10.97 9.77
N PHE A 245 -14.29 9.97 10.62
CA PHE A 245 -12.98 9.70 11.22
C PHE A 245 -12.70 8.20 11.19
N HIS A 246 -11.63 7.80 10.51
CA HIS A 246 -11.23 6.40 10.43
C HIS A 246 -10.18 6.12 11.51
N ILE A 247 -10.44 5.15 12.39
CA ILE A 247 -9.61 4.88 13.57
C ILE A 247 -8.76 3.58 13.43
N GLY A 248 -8.72 3.01 12.22
CA GLY A 248 -7.86 1.87 11.87
C GLY A 248 -8.49 0.54 12.28
N PHE A 249 -7.82 -0.19 13.19
CA PHE A 249 -8.20 -1.51 13.73
C PHE A 249 -8.04 -2.69 12.75
N ASP A 250 -7.20 -2.55 11.73
CA ASP A 250 -6.75 -3.60 10.82
C ASP A 250 -5.53 -4.38 11.34
N GLU A 251 -5.38 -5.61 10.84
CA GLU A 251 -4.17 -6.44 10.90
C GLU A 251 -3.54 -6.51 12.30
N VAL A 252 -4.38 -6.70 13.32
CA VAL A 252 -3.94 -6.85 14.70
C VAL A 252 -3.49 -8.28 14.95
N TYR A 253 -2.21 -8.44 15.31
CA TYR A 253 -1.58 -9.73 15.59
C TYR A 253 -1.08 -9.85 17.04
N TYR A 254 -0.66 -11.06 17.42
CA TYR A 254 0.01 -11.36 18.70
C TYR A 254 -0.75 -10.96 19.96
N PHE A 255 -2.08 -10.98 19.91
CA PHE A 255 -2.95 -10.67 21.05
C PHE A 255 -2.52 -11.39 22.34
N LEU A 256 -2.65 -10.67 23.45
CA LEU A 256 -2.42 -11.16 24.81
C LEU A 256 -0.99 -11.64 25.05
N THR A 257 0.01 -11.05 24.38
CA THR A 257 1.43 -11.37 24.57
C THR A 257 2.20 -10.34 25.39
N HIS A 258 1.59 -9.20 25.71
CA HIS A 258 2.20 -8.20 26.58
C HIS A 258 2.25 -8.72 28.04
N PRO A 259 3.33 -8.47 28.81
CA PRO A 259 3.45 -8.94 30.20
C PRO A 259 2.27 -8.53 31.11
N ASP A 260 1.78 -7.31 30.97
CA ASP A 260 0.64 -6.79 31.75
C ASP A 260 -0.71 -7.46 31.42
N CYS A 261 -0.83 -8.21 30.31
CA CYS A 261 -2.12 -8.77 29.88
C CYS A 261 -2.68 -9.84 30.83
N GLU A 262 -1.83 -10.58 31.54
CA GLU A 262 -2.31 -11.57 32.52
C GLU A 262 -3.08 -10.89 33.66
N GLU A 263 -2.47 -9.89 34.27
CA GLU A 263 -3.08 -9.14 35.35
C GLU A 263 -4.28 -8.31 34.86
N PHE A 264 -4.16 -7.68 33.68
CA PHE A 264 -5.25 -6.94 33.07
C PHE A 264 -6.51 -7.81 32.89
N ARG A 265 -6.35 -9.04 32.39
CA ARG A 265 -7.47 -9.98 32.24
C ARG A 265 -8.09 -10.37 33.56
N ARG A 266 -7.29 -10.55 34.62
CA ARG A 266 -7.77 -10.84 35.98
C ARG A 266 -8.65 -9.71 36.52
N LEU A 267 -8.29 -8.45 36.24
CA LEU A 267 -9.01 -7.26 36.72
C LEU A 267 -10.24 -6.90 35.89
N THR A 268 -10.23 -7.18 34.58
CA THR A 268 -11.27 -6.73 33.63
C THR A 268 -12.23 -7.82 33.18
N ASN A 269 -11.98 -9.07 33.58
CA ASN A 269 -12.73 -10.25 33.16
C ASN A 269 -12.72 -10.48 31.63
N ILE A 270 -11.68 -10.00 30.93
CA ILE A 270 -11.50 -10.21 29.50
C ILE A 270 -11.13 -11.69 29.24
N GLN A 271 -11.98 -12.37 28.48
CA GLN A 271 -11.90 -13.83 28.30
C GLN A 271 -11.14 -14.23 27.03
N SER A 272 -11.15 -13.40 25.99
CA SER A 272 -10.55 -13.70 24.69
C SER A 272 -9.86 -12.50 24.05
N GLN A 273 -9.08 -12.77 23.00
CA GLN A 273 -8.48 -11.73 22.15
C GLN A 273 -9.53 -10.80 21.49
N TYR A 274 -10.69 -11.36 21.11
CA TYR A 274 -11.76 -10.58 20.49
C TYR A 274 -12.56 -9.76 21.51
N ASP A 275 -12.66 -10.23 22.75
CA ASP A 275 -13.16 -9.41 23.86
C ASP A 275 -12.23 -8.24 24.14
N LEU A 276 -10.91 -8.45 24.11
CA LEU A 276 -9.91 -7.40 24.27
C LEU A 276 -10.01 -6.37 23.14
N PHE A 277 -10.13 -6.83 21.89
CA PHE A 277 -10.35 -5.97 20.73
C PHE A 277 -11.59 -5.09 20.92
N ALA A 278 -12.73 -5.68 21.29
CA ALA A 278 -13.98 -4.94 21.49
C ALA A 278 -13.90 -3.98 22.69
N HIS A 279 -13.20 -4.38 23.76
CA HIS A 279 -12.95 -3.54 24.93
C HIS A 279 -12.12 -2.30 24.57
N HIS A 280 -11.00 -2.50 23.88
CA HIS A 280 -10.13 -1.43 23.41
C HIS A 280 -10.88 -0.48 22.48
N LEU A 281 -11.61 -1.02 21.50
CA LEU A 281 -12.46 -0.25 20.58
C LEU A 281 -13.46 0.61 21.34
N ASN A 282 -14.13 0.05 22.35
CA ASN A 282 -15.08 0.79 23.17
C ASN A 282 -14.43 1.95 23.94
N ILE A 283 -13.21 1.80 24.45
CA ILE A 283 -12.48 2.90 25.11
C ILE A 283 -12.19 4.03 24.13
N ILE A 284 -11.64 3.72 22.95
CA ILE A 284 -11.32 4.72 21.92
C ILE A 284 -12.58 5.44 21.44
N VAL A 285 -13.65 4.68 21.13
CA VAL A 285 -14.94 5.24 20.70
C VAL A 285 -15.52 6.18 21.76
N ASN A 286 -15.54 5.77 23.03
CA ASN A 286 -16.10 6.59 24.10
C ASN A 286 -15.29 7.87 24.32
N TYR A 287 -13.97 7.79 24.23
CA TYR A 287 -13.10 8.96 24.33
C TYR A 287 -13.40 9.99 23.23
N ILE A 288 -13.47 9.53 21.97
CA ILE A 288 -13.78 10.40 20.83
C ILE A 288 -15.19 11.00 20.97
N ARG A 289 -16.19 10.17 21.32
CA ARG A 289 -17.59 10.62 21.45
C ARG A 289 -17.80 11.63 22.57
N ALA A 290 -17.02 11.56 23.65
CA ALA A 290 -17.06 12.56 24.72
C ALA A 290 -16.66 13.96 24.22
N LYS A 291 -15.82 14.04 23.18
CA LYS A 291 -15.36 15.30 22.58
C LYS A 291 -16.18 15.73 21.37
N ASN A 292 -16.58 14.78 20.53
CA ASN A 292 -17.42 15.04 19.38
C ASN A 292 -18.44 13.88 19.18
N PRO A 293 -19.66 14.00 19.72
CA PRO A 293 -20.64 12.93 19.72
C PRO A 293 -21.24 12.62 18.33
N ASN A 294 -21.05 13.52 17.36
CA ASN A 294 -21.64 13.44 16.03
C ASN A 294 -20.71 12.84 14.97
N LEU A 295 -19.45 12.52 15.32
CA LEU A 295 -18.53 11.87 14.38
C LEU A 295 -19.00 10.46 14.04
N GLN A 296 -18.97 10.17 12.75
CA GLN A 296 -19.07 8.81 12.27
C GLN A 296 -17.67 8.18 12.32
N LEU A 297 -17.54 7.09 13.10
CA LEU A 297 -16.27 6.42 13.33
C LEU A 297 -16.18 5.18 12.44
N PHE A 298 -15.11 5.09 11.65
CA PHE A 298 -14.85 4.03 10.69
C PHE A 298 -13.75 3.11 11.19
N ILE A 299 -13.92 1.80 10.97
CA ILE A 299 -12.90 0.79 11.27
C ILE A 299 -12.81 -0.22 10.12
N TRP A 300 -11.63 -0.77 9.91
CA TRP A 300 -11.45 -1.90 9.01
C TRP A 300 -12.11 -3.16 9.58
N HIS A 301 -12.62 -4.02 8.70
CA HIS A 301 -13.50 -5.13 9.07
C HIS A 301 -12.81 -6.45 9.45
N ASP A 302 -11.54 -6.62 9.09
CA ASP A 302 -10.84 -7.91 8.98
C ASP A 302 -10.68 -8.62 10.33
N ILE A 303 -10.50 -7.87 11.43
CA ILE A 303 -10.56 -8.44 12.77
C ILE A 303 -12.01 -8.50 13.28
N LEU A 304 -12.81 -7.47 12.96
CA LEU A 304 -14.19 -7.32 13.42
C LEU A 304 -15.07 -8.53 13.04
N GLN A 305 -14.84 -9.14 11.87
CA GLN A 305 -15.59 -10.30 11.38
C GLN A 305 -15.47 -11.56 12.28
N ASN A 306 -14.48 -11.59 13.17
CA ASN A 306 -14.24 -12.72 14.06
C ASN A 306 -14.94 -12.59 15.42
N LEU A 307 -15.57 -11.43 15.71
CA LEU A 307 -16.32 -11.23 16.95
C LEU A 307 -17.63 -12.04 16.92
N ASN A 308 -17.98 -12.61 18.07
CA ASN A 308 -19.29 -13.26 18.23
C ASN A 308 -20.40 -12.20 18.47
N MET A 309 -21.65 -12.64 18.32
CA MET A 309 -22.82 -11.78 18.48
C MET A 309 -22.94 -11.22 19.91
N GLU A 310 -22.61 -12.01 20.93
CA GLU A 310 -22.68 -11.60 22.34
C GLU A 310 -21.74 -10.42 22.62
N THR A 311 -20.49 -10.50 22.16
CA THR A 311 -19.47 -9.44 22.28
C THR A 311 -19.93 -8.19 21.53
N SER A 312 -20.41 -8.37 20.29
CA SER A 312 -20.87 -7.26 19.45
C SER A 312 -22.04 -6.51 20.07
N MET A 313 -22.97 -7.23 20.70
CA MET A 313 -24.11 -6.66 21.42
C MET A 313 -23.69 -6.01 22.74
N LYS A 314 -22.83 -6.66 23.53
CA LYS A 314 -22.29 -6.15 24.80
C LYS A 314 -21.69 -4.76 24.64
N TYR A 315 -20.89 -4.56 23.59
CA TYR A 315 -20.23 -3.28 23.29
C TYR A 315 -21.02 -2.39 22.31
N LYS A 316 -22.25 -2.78 21.93
CA LYS A 316 -23.13 -2.00 21.03
C LYS A 316 -22.45 -1.60 19.71
N LEU A 317 -21.66 -2.52 19.13
CA LEU A 317 -20.82 -2.21 17.97
C LEU A 317 -21.66 -1.80 16.74
N PHE A 318 -22.82 -2.43 16.55
CA PHE A 318 -23.73 -2.16 15.43
C PHE A 318 -24.22 -0.70 15.34
N GLN A 319 -24.21 0.05 16.44
CA GLN A 319 -24.66 1.44 16.49
C GLN A 319 -23.52 2.45 16.67
N THR A 320 -22.33 1.98 17.05
CA THR A 320 -21.22 2.86 17.49
C THR A 320 -20.19 3.09 16.41
N VAL A 321 -19.91 2.08 15.58
CA VAL A 321 -18.88 2.11 14.52
C VAL A 321 -19.44 1.77 13.15
N THR A 322 -18.70 2.15 12.10
CA THR A 322 -18.99 1.89 10.70
C THR A 322 -17.90 0.99 10.12
N PRO A 323 -18.19 -0.29 9.84
CA PRO A 323 -17.21 -1.19 9.24
C PRO A 323 -16.93 -0.80 7.79
N VAL A 324 -15.66 -0.87 7.40
CA VAL A 324 -15.17 -0.76 6.03
C VAL A 324 -14.68 -2.13 5.56
N LEU A 325 -15.48 -2.76 4.71
CA LEU A 325 -15.20 -4.07 4.13
C LEU A 325 -14.20 -3.91 2.99
N TRP A 326 -12.94 -4.30 3.18
CA TRP A 326 -11.92 -4.18 2.15
C TRP A 326 -11.73 -5.50 1.39
N SER A 327 -11.71 -5.43 0.05
CA SER A 327 -11.22 -6.50 -0.81
C SER A 327 -10.78 -5.93 -2.15
N TYR A 328 -9.57 -6.30 -2.55
CA TYR A 328 -8.91 -5.82 -3.77
C TYR A 328 -8.94 -6.85 -4.90
N ARG A 329 -9.76 -7.91 -4.75
CA ARG A 329 -9.87 -8.98 -5.74
C ARG A 329 -10.73 -8.56 -6.93
N GLU A 330 -10.42 -9.14 -8.09
CA GLU A 330 -11.23 -9.03 -9.32
C GLU A 330 -12.55 -9.81 -9.18
N ASP A 331 -12.54 -10.88 -8.38
CA ASP A 331 -13.73 -11.62 -7.98
C ASP A 331 -13.90 -11.58 -6.46
N MET A 332 -14.83 -10.75 -5.99
CA MET A 332 -15.19 -10.67 -4.58
C MET A 332 -16.22 -11.70 -4.15
N SER A 333 -16.80 -12.50 -5.05
CA SER A 333 -17.77 -13.52 -4.65
C SER A 333 -17.18 -14.61 -3.76
N VAL A 334 -15.85 -14.72 -3.76
CA VAL A 334 -15.08 -15.62 -2.90
C VAL A 334 -14.94 -15.12 -1.46
N GLU A 335 -15.26 -13.85 -1.19
CA GLU A 335 -15.08 -13.26 0.13
C GLU A 335 -16.17 -13.75 1.10
N GLY A 336 -15.78 -14.20 2.30
CA GLY A 336 -16.71 -14.71 3.30
C GLY A 336 -17.78 -13.69 3.68
N PHE A 337 -17.38 -12.41 3.78
CA PHE A 337 -18.26 -11.33 4.22
C PHE A 337 -19.36 -10.97 3.22
N VAL A 338 -19.23 -11.34 1.93
CA VAL A 338 -20.27 -11.08 0.92
C VAL A 338 -21.37 -12.14 0.92
N SER A 339 -21.21 -13.25 1.66
CA SER A 339 -22.15 -14.36 1.68
C SER A 339 -22.48 -14.84 3.10
N GLY A 340 -23.42 -15.78 3.20
CA GLY A 340 -23.70 -16.50 4.44
C GLY A 340 -24.12 -15.63 5.65
N PRO A 341 -23.78 -16.06 6.88
CA PRO A 341 -24.06 -15.35 8.13
C PRO A 341 -23.30 -14.03 8.32
N GLN A 342 -22.09 -13.92 7.77
CA GLN A 342 -21.29 -12.69 7.90
C GLN A 342 -21.94 -11.53 7.15
N ALA A 343 -22.43 -11.74 5.93
CA ALA A 343 -23.17 -10.72 5.18
C ALA A 343 -24.40 -10.21 5.96
N THR A 344 -25.11 -11.09 6.66
CA THR A 344 -26.25 -10.73 7.50
C THR A 344 -25.80 -9.90 8.71
N THR A 345 -24.71 -10.31 9.36
CA THR A 345 -24.15 -9.61 10.54
C THR A 345 -23.68 -8.20 10.18
N PHE A 346 -22.94 -8.05 9.07
CA PHE A 346 -22.54 -6.73 8.58
C PHE A 346 -23.73 -5.86 8.16
N GLY A 347 -24.81 -6.47 7.67
CA GLY A 347 -26.07 -5.80 7.38
C GLY A 347 -26.79 -5.20 8.60
N MET A 348 -26.41 -5.61 9.83
CA MET A 348 -26.99 -5.07 11.08
C MET A 348 -26.39 -3.73 11.49
N TYR A 349 -25.23 -3.34 10.94
CA TYR A 349 -24.62 -2.05 11.26
C TYR A 349 -25.46 -0.90 10.71
N ARG A 350 -25.51 0.21 11.47
CA ARG A 350 -26.23 1.43 11.09
C ARG A 350 -25.75 2.01 9.76
N SER A 351 -24.45 1.86 9.49
CA SER A 351 -23.79 2.26 8.24
C SER A 351 -22.75 1.19 7.90
N LEU A 352 -22.59 0.91 6.62
CA LEU A 352 -21.62 -0.05 6.09
C LEU A 352 -20.94 0.52 4.86
N TRP A 353 -19.64 0.33 4.76
CA TRP A 353 -18.82 0.81 3.65
C TRP A 353 -17.99 -0.32 3.06
N GLY A 354 -17.57 -0.16 1.82
CA GLY A 354 -16.58 -1.03 1.17
C GLY A 354 -15.28 -0.28 0.91
N ALA A 355 -14.23 -1.03 0.59
CA ALA A 355 -13.00 -0.48 0.08
C ALA A 355 -12.46 -1.29 -1.11
N THR A 356 -12.14 -0.56 -2.16
CA THR A 356 -11.50 -1.02 -3.39
C THR A 356 -10.10 -0.43 -3.48
N ALA A 357 -9.30 -0.77 -4.48
CA ALA A 357 -7.99 -0.16 -4.69
C ALA A 357 -7.80 0.39 -6.11
N PHE A 358 -6.96 1.42 -6.23
CA PHE A 358 -6.45 1.94 -7.51
C PHE A 358 -4.92 1.82 -7.65
N LYS A 359 -4.20 1.57 -6.55
CA LYS A 359 -2.77 1.28 -6.50
C LYS A 359 -2.38 0.61 -5.19
N GLY A 360 -1.22 -0.01 -5.16
CA GLY A 360 -0.53 -0.46 -3.95
C GLY A 360 -1.14 -1.71 -3.30
N SER A 361 -1.96 -2.44 -4.05
CA SER A 361 -2.59 -3.68 -3.61
C SER A 361 -2.26 -4.88 -4.50
N THR A 362 -1.39 -4.69 -5.49
CA THR A 362 -0.97 -5.77 -6.40
C THR A 362 0.15 -6.59 -5.76
N HIS A 363 1.30 -5.97 -5.48
CA HIS A 363 2.44 -6.58 -4.81
C HIS A 363 3.26 -5.54 -4.03
N GLU A 364 3.96 -5.98 -2.98
CA GLU A 364 4.77 -5.13 -2.08
C GLU A 364 5.89 -4.35 -2.80
N VAL A 365 6.42 -4.89 -3.90
CA VAL A 365 7.53 -4.32 -4.68
C VAL A 365 7.11 -3.85 -6.07
N ALA A 366 5.80 -3.76 -6.35
CA ALA A 366 5.31 -3.28 -7.63
C ALA A 366 5.64 -1.80 -7.80
N THR A 367 6.25 -1.43 -8.94
CA THR A 367 6.54 -0.04 -9.29
C THR A 367 5.53 0.54 -10.29
N THR A 368 4.62 -0.29 -10.79
CA THR A 368 3.64 0.06 -11.83
C THR A 368 2.28 -0.52 -11.50
N SER A 369 1.23 0.29 -11.61
CA SER A 369 -0.16 -0.14 -11.41
C SER A 369 -0.72 -0.97 -12.55
N ASP A 370 -1.37 -2.08 -12.19
CA ASP A 370 -2.20 -2.85 -13.09
C ASP A 370 -3.60 -2.20 -13.17
N VAL A 371 -3.78 -1.34 -14.17
CA VAL A 371 -5.03 -0.59 -14.38
C VAL A 371 -6.23 -1.52 -14.61
N ARG A 372 -6.02 -2.67 -15.27
CA ARG A 372 -7.09 -3.64 -15.51
C ARG A 372 -7.55 -4.24 -14.20
N HIS A 373 -6.61 -4.76 -13.42
CA HIS A 373 -6.87 -5.36 -12.12
C HIS A 373 -7.70 -4.43 -11.22
N HIS A 374 -7.26 -3.18 -11.08
CA HIS A 374 -7.95 -2.20 -10.23
C HIS A 374 -9.33 -1.79 -10.77
N TYR A 375 -9.50 -1.70 -12.09
CA TYR A 375 -10.80 -1.46 -12.71
C TYR A 375 -11.77 -2.63 -12.47
N GLU A 376 -11.30 -3.86 -12.68
CA GLU A 376 -12.08 -5.08 -12.47
C GLU A 376 -12.46 -5.26 -10.99
N ASN A 377 -11.60 -4.84 -10.06
CA ASN A 377 -11.95 -4.76 -8.64
C ASN A 377 -13.15 -3.84 -8.39
N GLN A 378 -13.20 -2.63 -8.98
CA GLN A 378 -14.39 -1.76 -8.86
C GLN A 378 -15.65 -2.41 -9.44
N VAL A 379 -15.51 -3.03 -10.62
CA VAL A 379 -16.61 -3.71 -11.30
C VAL A 379 -17.15 -4.86 -10.46
N SER A 380 -16.27 -5.60 -9.76
CA SER A 380 -16.64 -6.66 -8.83
C SER A 380 -17.53 -6.12 -7.70
N TRP A 381 -17.14 -5.01 -7.08
CA TRP A 381 -17.95 -4.31 -6.07
C TRP A 381 -19.31 -3.87 -6.62
N ILE A 382 -19.34 -3.26 -7.80
CA ILE A 382 -20.59 -2.83 -8.44
C ILE A 382 -21.52 -4.01 -8.70
N LYS A 383 -21.02 -5.13 -9.22
CA LYS A 383 -21.82 -6.36 -9.46
C LYS A 383 -22.44 -6.87 -8.17
N GLN A 384 -21.67 -6.91 -7.09
CA GLN A 384 -22.14 -7.43 -5.81
C GLN A 384 -23.18 -6.54 -5.15
N LEU A 385 -23.01 -5.23 -5.25
CA LEU A 385 -23.96 -4.26 -4.73
C LEU A 385 -25.23 -4.13 -5.57
N ASN A 386 -25.19 -4.44 -6.87
CA ASN A 386 -26.37 -4.49 -7.74
C ASN A 386 -27.10 -5.84 -7.69
N GLY A 387 -26.39 -6.92 -7.35
CA GLY A 387 -26.88 -8.30 -7.43
C GLY A 387 -27.41 -8.87 -6.12
N TYR A 388 -26.59 -9.68 -5.44
CA TYR A 388 -27.00 -10.58 -4.35
C TYR A 388 -27.13 -9.92 -2.98
N ILE A 389 -26.38 -8.84 -2.75
CA ILE A 389 -26.26 -8.20 -1.44
C ILE A 389 -27.25 -7.04 -1.14
N PRO A 390 -27.94 -6.38 -2.09
CA PRO A 390 -28.85 -5.26 -1.78
C PRO A 390 -29.88 -5.54 -0.68
N THR A 391 -30.30 -6.80 -0.52
CA THR A 391 -31.27 -7.20 0.52
C THR A 391 -30.68 -7.20 1.93
N LYS A 392 -29.38 -7.51 2.07
CA LYS A 392 -28.67 -7.59 3.35
C LYS A 392 -28.00 -6.28 3.75
N TRP A 393 -27.48 -5.51 2.80
CA TRP A 393 -26.75 -4.25 3.07
C TRP A 393 -27.56 -3.01 2.71
N LYS A 394 -28.76 -2.89 3.26
CA LYS A 394 -29.63 -1.72 3.04
C LYS A 394 -28.96 -0.39 3.45
N ASN A 395 -28.02 -0.47 4.40
CA ASN A 395 -27.27 0.67 4.92
C ASN A 395 -25.87 0.83 4.28
N PHE A 396 -25.66 0.36 3.06
CA PHE A 396 -24.39 0.59 2.35
C PHE A 396 -24.28 2.05 1.90
N ASP A 397 -23.31 2.80 2.42
CA ASP A 397 -23.27 4.27 2.31
C ASP A 397 -22.11 4.79 1.46
N GLY A 398 -21.06 4.01 1.22
CA GLY A 398 -19.93 4.47 0.42
C GLY A 398 -18.83 3.45 0.16
N ILE A 399 -17.88 3.88 -0.66
CA ILE A 399 -16.66 3.15 -1.02
C ILE A 399 -15.46 4.06 -0.75
N ILE A 400 -14.43 3.51 -0.13
CA ILE A 400 -13.09 4.10 -0.08
C ILE A 400 -12.25 3.46 -1.20
N ILE A 401 -11.74 4.27 -2.12
CA ILE A 401 -10.89 3.82 -3.23
C ILE A 401 -9.42 4.02 -2.79
N THR A 402 -8.79 2.94 -2.33
CA THR A 402 -7.48 2.94 -1.66
C THR A 402 -6.30 3.05 -2.60
N GLY A 403 -5.30 3.83 -2.19
CA GLY A 403 -4.03 3.96 -2.89
C GLY A 403 -2.85 3.86 -1.94
N TRP A 404 -2.48 2.64 -1.56
CA TRP A 404 -1.41 2.34 -0.61
C TRP A 404 -0.04 2.67 -1.16
N SER A 405 0.87 3.16 -0.32
CA SER A 405 2.21 3.62 -0.71
C SER A 405 3.32 2.65 -0.26
N ARG A 406 3.04 1.79 0.71
CA ARG A 406 3.84 0.63 1.16
C ARG A 406 2.98 -0.23 2.08
N TYR A 407 3.43 -1.44 2.40
CA TYR A 407 2.67 -2.40 3.23
C TYR A 407 2.94 -2.23 4.73
N ASP A 408 4.15 -1.83 5.10
CA ASP A 408 4.50 -1.41 6.47
C ASP A 408 5.64 -0.36 6.43
N HIS A 409 5.97 0.25 7.57
CA HIS A 409 7.01 1.29 7.67
C HIS A 409 8.45 0.85 7.39
N PHE A 410 8.74 -0.44 7.40
CA PHE A 410 10.05 -1.03 7.13
C PHE A 410 10.19 -1.51 5.68
N LEU A 411 9.07 -1.71 4.99
CA LEU A 411 9.04 -2.08 3.59
C LEU A 411 9.24 -0.88 2.65
N SER A 412 9.64 -1.22 1.42
CA SER A 412 9.89 -0.25 0.37
C SER A 412 8.61 0.39 -0.17
N LEU A 413 8.74 1.57 -0.77
CA LEU A 413 7.66 2.18 -1.55
C LEU A 413 7.20 1.24 -2.66
N CYS A 414 5.89 1.04 -2.80
CA CYS A 414 5.31 0.37 -3.95
C CYS A 414 4.93 1.41 -5.04
N GLU A 415 3.75 1.25 -5.65
CA GLU A 415 3.30 2.06 -6.77
C GLU A 415 3.13 3.54 -6.38
N LEU A 416 3.79 4.42 -7.14
CA LEU A 416 3.76 5.85 -6.89
C LEU A 416 2.44 6.47 -7.38
N LEU A 417 1.84 7.33 -6.56
CA LEU A 417 0.61 8.07 -6.87
C LEU A 417 0.56 8.68 -8.29
N PRO A 418 1.57 9.44 -8.78
CA PRO A 418 1.51 10.03 -10.11
C PRO A 418 1.51 9.01 -11.25
N TYR A 419 2.13 7.84 -11.06
CA TYR A 419 2.05 6.74 -12.02
C TYR A 419 0.64 6.15 -12.09
N SER A 420 -0.04 6.10 -10.95
CA SER A 420 -1.35 5.45 -10.79
C SER A 420 -2.54 6.33 -11.14
N ILE A 421 -2.34 7.59 -11.57
CA ILE A 421 -3.45 8.50 -11.92
C ILE A 421 -4.36 7.93 -13.03
N PRO A 422 -3.84 7.29 -14.10
CA PRO A 422 -4.71 6.58 -15.04
C PRO A 422 -5.55 5.49 -14.38
N SER A 423 -4.97 4.70 -13.46
CA SER A 423 -5.69 3.69 -12.70
C SER A 423 -6.85 4.31 -11.91
N LEU A 424 -6.59 5.39 -11.16
CA LEU A 424 -7.60 6.14 -10.41
C LEU A 424 -8.73 6.67 -11.30
N ALA A 425 -8.40 7.20 -12.48
CA ALA A 425 -9.38 7.72 -13.44
C ALA A 425 -10.32 6.60 -13.93
N TYR A 426 -9.78 5.42 -14.26
CA TYR A 426 -10.59 4.25 -14.60
C TYR A 426 -11.42 3.76 -13.41
N SER A 427 -10.84 3.73 -12.21
CA SER A 427 -11.53 3.28 -11.00
C SER A 427 -12.74 4.17 -10.68
N LEU A 428 -12.59 5.49 -10.71
CA LEU A 428 -13.70 6.42 -10.49
C LEU A 428 -14.72 6.39 -11.63
N ALA A 429 -14.26 6.26 -12.89
CA ALA A 429 -15.15 6.14 -14.04
C ALA A 429 -16.04 4.89 -13.96
N ALA A 430 -15.57 3.78 -13.38
CA ALA A 430 -16.39 2.58 -13.18
C ALA A 430 -17.69 2.87 -12.41
N TRP A 431 -17.67 3.84 -11.50
CA TRP A 431 -18.82 4.22 -10.67
C TRP A 431 -19.76 5.26 -11.30
N LYS A 432 -19.47 5.71 -12.53
CA LYS A 432 -20.30 6.69 -13.26
C LYS A 432 -21.23 6.02 -14.25
N GLU A 433 -22.38 6.64 -14.52
CA GLU A 433 -23.21 6.25 -15.67
C GLU A 433 -22.55 6.71 -16.99
N PRO A 434 -22.67 5.94 -18.08
CA PRO A 434 -23.34 4.64 -18.20
C PRO A 434 -22.44 3.44 -17.81
N PHE A 435 -21.20 3.65 -17.37
CA PHE A 435 -20.23 2.57 -17.16
C PHE A 435 -20.63 1.62 -16.04
N LYS A 436 -21.17 2.17 -14.96
CA LYS A 436 -21.68 1.44 -13.80
C LYS A 436 -22.80 0.47 -14.15
N SER A 437 -23.67 0.83 -15.10
CA SER A 437 -24.76 -0.02 -15.57
C SER A 437 -24.32 -1.07 -16.60
N LEU A 438 -23.05 -1.05 -17.03
CA LEU A 438 -22.48 -2.00 -17.99
C LEU A 438 -21.29 -2.78 -17.39
N PRO A 439 -21.44 -3.43 -16.22
CA PRO A 439 -20.33 -4.08 -15.51
C PRO A 439 -19.79 -5.34 -16.19
N HIS A 440 -20.38 -5.77 -17.31
CA HIS A 440 -19.93 -6.94 -18.07
C HIS A 440 -18.90 -6.59 -19.15
N MET A 441 -18.74 -5.31 -19.49
CA MET A 441 -17.79 -4.91 -20.54
C MET A 441 -16.37 -4.85 -20.00
N ASP A 442 -15.47 -5.55 -20.68
CA ASP A 442 -14.03 -5.52 -20.38
C ASP A 442 -13.42 -4.16 -20.76
N ILE A 443 -12.45 -3.72 -19.95
CA ILE A 443 -11.75 -2.42 -20.08
C ILE A 443 -11.20 -2.17 -21.50
N TYR A 444 -10.74 -3.22 -22.19
CA TYR A 444 -10.17 -3.14 -23.54
C TYR A 444 -11.26 -3.03 -24.62
N THR A 445 -12.46 -3.54 -24.34
CA THR A 445 -13.58 -3.52 -25.29
C THR A 445 -14.49 -2.30 -25.14
N ASN A 446 -14.49 -1.68 -23.96
CA ASN A 446 -15.31 -0.53 -23.65
C ASN A 446 -14.71 0.78 -24.22
N LYS A 447 -14.91 1.00 -25.52
CA LYS A 447 -14.41 2.20 -26.24
C LYS A 447 -14.93 3.52 -25.66
N GLN A 448 -16.15 3.53 -25.14
CA GLN A 448 -16.73 4.74 -24.53
C GLN A 448 -15.99 5.12 -23.25
N LEU A 449 -15.67 4.14 -22.41
CA LEU A 449 -14.86 4.34 -21.20
C LEU A 449 -13.45 4.81 -21.55
N GLN A 450 -12.80 4.17 -22.51
CA GLN A 450 -11.47 4.56 -22.98
C GLN A 450 -11.46 6.01 -23.49
N THR A 451 -12.45 6.39 -24.31
CA THR A 451 -12.58 7.75 -24.84
C THR A 451 -12.84 8.76 -23.72
N TYR A 452 -13.66 8.40 -22.74
CA TYR A 452 -13.92 9.23 -21.56
C TYR A 452 -12.64 9.49 -20.77
N VAL A 453 -11.92 8.44 -20.37
CA VAL A 453 -10.70 8.57 -19.58
C VAL A 453 -9.60 9.28 -20.37
N GLN A 454 -9.43 8.97 -21.67
CA GLN A 454 -8.50 9.69 -22.55
C GLN A 454 -8.76 11.20 -22.51
N LYS A 455 -10.02 11.63 -22.65
CA LYS A 455 -10.39 13.05 -22.62
C LYS A 455 -10.12 13.68 -21.25
N GLU A 456 -10.46 12.98 -20.18
CA GLU A 456 -10.27 13.46 -18.80
C GLU A 456 -8.80 13.62 -18.43
N LEU A 457 -7.95 12.71 -18.89
CA LEU A 457 -6.49 12.77 -18.73
C LEU A 457 -5.79 13.66 -19.78
N GLN A 458 -6.56 14.19 -20.74
CA GLN A 458 -6.09 15.01 -21.86
C GLN A 458 -4.98 14.34 -22.67
N CYS A 459 -5.16 13.05 -22.98
CA CYS A 459 -4.20 12.25 -23.73
C CYS A 459 -4.41 12.37 -25.25
N SER A 460 -3.30 12.36 -26.00
CA SER A 460 -3.31 12.40 -27.47
C SER A 460 -3.99 11.20 -28.11
N GLU A 461 -3.91 10.04 -27.47
CA GLU A 461 -4.53 8.78 -27.85
C GLU A 461 -4.89 7.97 -26.60
N THR A 462 -5.63 6.88 -26.78
CA THR A 462 -6.01 5.97 -25.69
C THR A 462 -4.76 5.44 -24.98
N ILE A 463 -4.79 5.44 -23.64
CA ILE A 463 -3.73 4.79 -22.86
C ILE A 463 -3.93 3.28 -22.97
N HIS A 464 -2.95 2.62 -23.54
CA HIS A 464 -2.83 1.16 -23.53
C HIS A 464 -2.22 0.71 -22.21
N PHE A 465 -2.61 -0.43 -21.66
CA PHE A 465 -2.15 -0.88 -20.33
C PHE A 465 -1.40 -2.21 -20.34
N THR A 466 -1.19 -2.80 -21.53
CA THR A 466 -0.55 -4.12 -21.62
C THR A 466 0.97 -3.99 -21.76
N SER A 467 1.69 -4.81 -21.00
CA SER A 467 3.17 -4.86 -21.01
C SER A 467 3.77 -5.10 -22.41
N HIS A 468 3.04 -5.78 -23.29
CA HIS A 468 3.48 -6.07 -24.66
C HIS A 468 3.38 -4.85 -25.59
N GLU A 469 2.41 -3.96 -25.39
CA GLU A 469 2.20 -2.79 -26.26
C GLU A 469 3.22 -1.67 -25.99
N HIS A 470 3.63 -1.50 -24.73
CA HIS A 470 4.62 -0.51 -24.31
C HIS A 470 6.06 -0.85 -24.73
N ALA A 471 6.33 -2.13 -25.01
CA ALA A 471 7.59 -2.55 -25.60
C ALA A 471 7.73 -2.11 -27.08
N ILE A 472 6.64 -1.67 -27.71
CA ILE A 472 6.57 -1.40 -29.16
C ILE A 472 6.30 0.09 -29.46
N LYS A 473 5.54 0.78 -28.61
CA LYS A 473 5.19 2.20 -28.82
C LYS A 473 5.38 3.04 -27.56
N PRO A 474 5.85 4.30 -27.68
CA PRO A 474 5.90 5.23 -26.56
C PRO A 474 4.49 5.47 -26.00
N PRO A 475 4.35 5.78 -24.70
CA PRO A 475 3.07 6.12 -24.11
C PRO A 475 2.48 7.39 -24.77
N PRO A 476 1.14 7.55 -24.79
CA PRO A 476 0.50 8.78 -25.24
C PRO A 476 1.00 10.00 -24.48
N LYS A 477 1.00 11.17 -25.13
CA LYS A 477 1.21 12.45 -24.46
C LYS A 477 -0.05 12.86 -23.75
N CYS A 478 0.02 13.06 -22.43
CA CYS A 478 -1.10 13.50 -21.60
C CYS A 478 -0.76 14.79 -20.83
N LYS A 479 -1.75 15.40 -20.19
CA LYS A 479 -1.58 16.67 -19.44
C LYS A 479 -2.11 16.62 -18.00
N TYR A 480 -2.29 15.43 -17.44
CA TYR A 480 -2.71 15.30 -16.04
C TYR A 480 -1.54 15.52 -15.07
N PRO A 481 -1.82 15.93 -13.80
CA PRO A 481 -0.78 16.15 -12.80
C PRO A 481 0.04 14.89 -12.52
N GLY A 482 1.35 14.97 -12.75
CA GLY A 482 2.28 13.85 -12.54
C GLY A 482 2.53 12.97 -13.76
N TYR A 483 2.06 13.37 -14.95
CA TYR A 483 2.35 12.67 -16.21
C TYR A 483 3.84 12.42 -16.45
N ASP A 484 4.71 13.37 -16.12
CA ASP A 484 6.14 13.22 -16.41
C ASP A 484 6.80 12.10 -15.58
N VAL A 485 6.32 11.86 -14.35
CA VAL A 485 6.71 10.68 -13.55
C VAL A 485 6.17 9.40 -14.20
N TYR A 486 4.91 9.38 -14.61
CA TYR A 486 4.33 8.25 -15.35
C TYR A 486 5.17 7.92 -16.59
N HIS A 487 5.48 8.92 -17.42
CA HIS A 487 6.26 8.79 -18.64
C HIS A 487 7.68 8.27 -18.37
N ALA A 488 8.34 8.75 -17.32
CA ALA A 488 9.67 8.28 -16.94
C ALA A 488 9.66 6.78 -16.57
N LEU A 489 8.70 6.35 -15.75
CA LEU A 489 8.62 4.97 -15.28
C LEU A 489 8.16 4.00 -16.36
N ILE A 490 7.18 4.38 -17.17
CA ILE A 490 6.68 3.51 -18.24
C ILE A 490 7.71 3.32 -19.36
N SER A 491 8.62 4.28 -19.54
CA SER A 491 9.73 4.20 -20.51
C SER A 491 10.94 3.43 -19.99
N LEU A 492 11.00 3.16 -18.68
CA LEU A 492 12.17 2.55 -18.03
C LEU A 492 12.48 1.12 -18.53
N PRO A 493 11.51 0.22 -18.80
CA PRO A 493 11.79 -1.10 -19.37
C PRO A 493 12.48 -1.04 -20.74
N ALA A 494 12.13 -0.06 -21.58
CA ALA A 494 12.77 0.14 -22.87
C ALA A 494 14.24 0.55 -22.70
N LEU A 495 14.52 1.49 -21.78
CA LEU A 495 15.87 1.88 -21.41
C LEU A 495 16.69 0.67 -20.92
N TRP A 496 16.14 -0.15 -20.01
CA TRP A 496 16.83 -1.35 -19.54
C TRP A 496 17.07 -2.37 -20.65
N THR A 497 16.15 -2.48 -21.63
CA THR A 497 16.35 -3.35 -22.80
C THR A 497 17.53 -2.88 -23.65
N GLU A 498 17.71 -1.57 -23.85
CA GLU A 498 18.88 -1.02 -24.54
C GLU A 498 20.18 -1.28 -23.78
N VAL A 499 20.17 -1.05 -22.46
CA VAL A 499 21.31 -1.35 -21.58
C VAL A 499 21.67 -2.83 -21.62
N GLN A 500 20.67 -3.72 -21.56
CA GLN A 500 20.88 -5.17 -21.60
C GLN A 500 21.48 -5.61 -22.94
N ARG A 501 21.13 -4.97 -24.07
CA ARG A 501 21.78 -5.25 -25.36
C ARG A 501 23.25 -4.85 -25.35
N ALA A 502 23.60 -3.73 -24.71
CA ALA A 502 24.98 -3.31 -24.55
C ALA A 502 25.76 -4.29 -23.64
N GLU A 503 25.23 -4.64 -22.48
CA GLU A 503 25.83 -5.64 -21.58
C GLU A 503 25.99 -7.01 -22.26
N SER A 504 24.98 -7.47 -23.00
CA SER A 504 25.06 -8.76 -23.73
C SER A 504 26.11 -8.75 -24.85
N PHE A 505 26.44 -7.58 -25.41
CA PHE A 505 27.57 -7.46 -26.33
C PHE A 505 28.90 -7.63 -25.57
N VAL A 506 29.01 -7.00 -24.40
CA VAL A 506 30.20 -7.03 -23.55
C VAL A 506 30.46 -8.44 -23.00
N ASP A 507 29.41 -9.18 -22.63
CA ASP A 507 29.50 -10.56 -22.15
C ASP A 507 30.21 -11.51 -23.12
N LYS A 508 30.21 -11.20 -24.43
CA LYS A 508 30.90 -12.01 -25.46
C LYS A 508 32.42 -11.87 -25.42
N TYR A 509 32.93 -10.77 -24.86
CA TYR A 509 34.35 -10.39 -24.96
C TYR A 509 35.02 -10.11 -23.62
N VAL A 510 34.24 -9.75 -22.59
CA VAL A 510 34.73 -9.45 -21.25
C VAL A 510 33.93 -10.27 -20.25
N THR A 511 34.36 -11.52 -20.06
CA THR A 511 33.80 -12.46 -19.07
C THR A 511 34.52 -12.33 -17.72
N ASP A 512 34.02 -13.02 -16.68
CA ASP A 512 34.67 -13.08 -15.36
C ASP A 512 36.14 -13.54 -15.41
N LEU A 513 36.50 -14.38 -16.38
CA LEU A 513 37.89 -14.78 -16.62
C LEU A 513 38.75 -13.58 -17.01
N HIS A 514 38.26 -12.72 -17.91
CA HIS A 514 38.97 -11.52 -18.35
C HIS A 514 39.12 -10.53 -17.18
N VAL A 515 38.08 -10.43 -16.34
CA VAL A 515 38.09 -9.59 -15.13
C VAL A 515 39.10 -10.10 -14.11
N LYS A 516 39.07 -11.41 -13.80
CA LYS A 516 39.90 -12.03 -12.76
C LYS A 516 41.39 -12.00 -13.10
N PHE A 517 41.76 -12.27 -14.35
CA PHE A 517 43.17 -12.41 -14.74
C PHE A 517 43.74 -11.19 -15.46
N GLY A 518 42.99 -10.09 -15.57
CA GLY A 518 43.45 -8.90 -16.30
C GLY A 518 43.86 -9.23 -17.74
N TYR A 519 43.08 -10.11 -18.39
CA TYR A 519 43.39 -10.65 -19.71
C TYR A 519 42.43 -10.06 -20.75
N ILE A 520 42.47 -8.75 -21.01
CA ILE A 520 41.55 -8.10 -21.96
C ILE A 520 42.24 -7.80 -23.28
N HIS A 521 41.61 -8.19 -24.40
CA HIS A 521 42.04 -7.75 -25.72
C HIS A 521 41.65 -6.28 -25.93
N VAL A 522 42.63 -5.36 -25.99
CA VAL A 522 42.42 -3.90 -26.05
C VAL A 522 41.34 -3.49 -27.06
N LYS A 523 41.47 -3.90 -28.33
CA LYS A 523 40.46 -3.61 -29.37
C LYS A 523 39.03 -4.06 -29.00
N ARG A 524 38.88 -5.24 -28.40
CA ARG A 524 37.55 -5.74 -27.99
C ARG A 524 37.03 -4.96 -26.79
N GLY A 525 37.91 -4.54 -25.89
CA GLY A 525 37.58 -3.62 -24.80
C GLY A 525 37.12 -2.26 -25.32
N GLU A 526 37.78 -1.70 -26.33
CA GLU A 526 37.37 -0.43 -26.99
C GLU A 526 35.98 -0.57 -27.63
N GLU A 527 35.72 -1.64 -28.41
CA GLU A 527 34.40 -1.95 -28.97
C GLU A 527 33.33 -2.10 -27.86
N CYS A 528 33.68 -2.70 -26.73
CA CYS A 528 32.79 -2.79 -25.56
C CYS A 528 32.48 -1.41 -24.97
N LEU A 529 33.48 -0.52 -24.85
CA LEU A 529 33.29 0.84 -24.35
C LEU A 529 32.41 1.68 -25.28
N GLU A 530 32.51 1.50 -26.60
CA GLU A 530 31.62 2.16 -27.58
C GLU A 530 30.15 1.78 -27.37
N LYS A 531 29.87 0.53 -26.96
CA LYS A 531 28.50 0.08 -26.65
C LYS A 531 28.03 0.51 -25.27
N LEU A 532 28.90 0.46 -24.26
CA LEU A 532 28.53 0.80 -22.88
C LEU A 532 28.41 2.30 -22.62
N LYS A 533 29.21 3.14 -23.28
CA LYS A 533 29.21 4.58 -23.01
C LYS A 533 27.83 5.23 -23.21
N PRO A 534 27.11 5.01 -24.32
CA PRO A 534 25.76 5.52 -24.48
C PRO A 534 24.80 5.02 -23.39
N ALA A 535 24.86 3.74 -23.04
CA ALA A 535 24.02 3.15 -22.00
C ALA A 535 24.25 3.81 -20.62
N VAL A 536 25.52 4.02 -20.23
CA VAL A 536 25.87 4.72 -18.98
C VAL A 536 25.35 6.16 -18.98
N LEU A 537 25.50 6.89 -20.10
CA LEU A 537 25.01 8.27 -20.22
C LEU A 537 23.48 8.35 -20.15
N GLN A 538 22.76 7.42 -20.79
CA GLN A 538 21.30 7.35 -20.72
C GLN A 538 20.82 7.05 -19.30
N LEU A 539 21.48 6.13 -18.58
CA LEU A 539 21.14 5.85 -17.18
C LEU A 539 21.40 7.04 -16.26
N GLN A 540 22.51 7.77 -16.45
CA GLN A 540 22.81 9.01 -15.72
C GLN A 540 21.78 10.10 -16.02
N HIS A 541 21.37 10.24 -17.29
CA HIS A 541 20.32 11.16 -17.70
C HIS A 541 18.98 10.80 -17.05
N PHE A 542 18.60 9.52 -17.04
CA PHE A 542 17.40 9.05 -16.36
C PHE A 542 17.39 9.44 -14.88
N ILE A 543 18.48 9.19 -14.13
CA ILE A 543 18.57 9.57 -12.71
C ILE A 543 18.30 11.07 -12.54
N LYS A 544 18.94 11.93 -13.35
CA LYS A 544 18.78 13.39 -13.25
C LYS A 544 17.35 13.83 -13.58
N SER A 545 16.81 13.34 -14.69
CA SER A 545 15.47 13.70 -15.17
C SER A 545 14.38 13.18 -14.24
N PHE A 546 14.49 11.93 -13.78
CA PHE A 546 13.55 11.32 -12.84
C PHE A 546 13.49 12.06 -11.51
N ARG A 547 14.65 12.45 -10.95
CA ARG A 547 14.70 13.27 -9.74
C ARG A 547 14.01 14.62 -9.94
N GLY A 548 14.28 15.29 -11.07
CA GLY A 548 13.67 16.58 -11.38
C GLY A 548 12.13 16.51 -11.39
N VAL A 549 11.56 15.53 -12.09
CA VAL A 549 10.09 15.39 -12.17
C VAL A 549 9.47 14.90 -10.86
N MET A 550 10.18 14.09 -10.08
CA MET A 550 9.73 13.67 -8.75
C MET A 550 9.75 14.82 -7.75
N ASP A 551 10.76 15.70 -7.83
CA ASP A 551 10.91 16.88 -6.96
C ASP A 551 9.76 17.89 -7.14
N GLU A 552 9.04 17.88 -8.25
CA GLU A 552 7.85 18.71 -8.44
C GLU A 552 6.67 18.25 -7.57
N ILE A 553 6.62 16.96 -7.25
CA ILE A 553 5.48 16.31 -6.58
C ILE A 553 5.81 15.98 -5.13
N PHE A 554 7.03 15.55 -4.84
CA PHE A 554 7.45 15.01 -3.55
C PHE A 554 8.67 15.75 -2.99
N PRO A 555 8.96 15.62 -1.68
CA PRO A 555 10.29 15.90 -1.16
C PRO A 555 11.36 15.04 -1.86
N SER A 556 12.56 15.59 -2.05
CA SER A 556 13.61 14.95 -2.86
C SER A 556 14.07 13.58 -2.38
N GLN A 557 13.85 13.27 -1.11
CA GLN A 557 14.18 12.01 -0.46
C GLN A 557 13.36 10.85 -1.04
N VAL A 558 12.12 11.11 -1.48
CA VAL A 558 11.26 10.09 -2.08
C VAL A 558 11.87 9.55 -3.38
N ALA A 559 12.42 10.43 -4.21
CA ALA A 559 13.10 10.03 -5.44
C ALA A 559 14.38 9.22 -5.14
N VAL A 560 15.11 9.60 -4.08
CA VAL A 560 16.33 8.89 -3.65
C VAL A 560 15.99 7.49 -3.15
N GLU A 561 15.00 7.35 -2.27
CA GLU A 561 14.53 6.05 -1.77
C GLU A 561 14.12 5.14 -2.93
N TRP A 562 13.26 5.64 -3.83
CA TRP A 562 12.79 4.86 -4.97
C TRP A 562 13.94 4.41 -5.87
N LEU A 563 14.88 5.30 -6.19
CA LEU A 563 16.06 4.97 -7.00
C LEU A 563 16.94 3.93 -6.32
N GLU A 564 17.22 4.09 -5.03
CA GLU A 564 18.05 3.14 -4.27
C GLU A 564 17.45 1.74 -4.27
N THR A 565 16.13 1.63 -4.08
CA THR A 565 15.42 0.36 -4.07
C THR A 565 15.38 -0.30 -5.45
N TYR A 566 15.01 0.44 -6.50
CA TYR A 566 14.60 -0.17 -7.77
C TYR A 566 15.59 0.00 -8.93
N PHE A 567 16.55 0.92 -8.82
CA PHE A 567 17.39 1.32 -9.96
C PHE A 567 18.89 1.19 -9.67
N MET A 568 19.35 1.63 -8.50
CA MET A 568 20.77 1.86 -8.23
C MET A 568 21.61 0.59 -8.22
N LYS A 569 21.05 -0.56 -7.83
CA LYS A 569 21.76 -1.85 -7.88
C LYS A 569 22.27 -2.17 -9.29
N ASN A 570 21.38 -2.13 -10.29
CA ASN A 570 21.73 -2.46 -11.67
C ASN A 570 22.61 -1.36 -12.30
N TYR A 571 22.29 -0.09 -12.01
CA TYR A 571 23.11 1.04 -12.44
C TYR A 571 24.57 0.92 -11.99
N ARG A 572 24.80 0.65 -10.70
CA ARG A 572 26.15 0.49 -10.13
C ARG A 572 26.90 -0.66 -10.79
N ALA A 573 26.23 -1.76 -11.12
CA ALA A 573 26.84 -2.90 -11.81
C ALA A 573 27.37 -2.50 -13.20
N VAL A 574 26.54 -1.85 -14.02
CA VAL A 574 26.90 -1.38 -15.37
C VAL A 574 28.05 -0.36 -15.30
N VAL A 575 27.97 0.61 -14.39
CA VAL A 575 29.01 1.65 -14.22
C VAL A 575 30.33 1.05 -13.74
N LYS A 576 30.29 0.10 -12.78
CA LYS A 576 31.50 -0.60 -12.31
C LYS A 576 32.16 -1.35 -13.47
N ARG A 577 31.37 -2.04 -14.31
CA ARG A 577 31.87 -2.76 -15.48
C ARG A 577 32.48 -1.81 -16.51
N TYR A 578 31.80 -0.70 -16.81
CA TYR A 578 32.32 0.34 -17.70
C TYR A 578 33.68 0.87 -17.26
N HIS A 579 33.82 1.27 -15.98
CA HIS A 579 35.09 1.77 -15.46
C HIS A 579 36.19 0.71 -15.38
N PHE A 580 35.83 -0.54 -15.10
CA PHE A 580 36.78 -1.65 -15.14
C PHE A 580 37.37 -1.80 -16.55
N ILE A 581 36.53 -1.90 -17.59
CA ILE A 581 36.98 -2.05 -18.97
C ILE A 581 37.79 -0.82 -19.40
N GLN A 582 37.34 0.38 -19.05
CA GLN A 582 38.03 1.64 -19.36
C GLN A 582 39.46 1.66 -18.80
N ARG A 583 39.63 1.19 -17.56
CA ARG A 583 40.94 1.08 -16.93
C ARG A 583 41.79 0.00 -17.58
N ALA A 584 41.24 -1.20 -17.75
CA ALA A 584 41.95 -2.33 -18.33
C ALA A 584 42.45 -2.03 -19.75
N VAL A 585 41.64 -1.41 -20.61
CA VAL A 585 42.03 -0.98 -21.96
C VAL A 585 43.21 0.00 -21.93
N LYS A 586 43.24 0.92 -20.95
CA LYS A 586 44.31 1.92 -20.80
C LYS A 586 45.61 1.31 -20.27
N GLU A 587 45.51 0.33 -19.38
CA GLU A 587 46.65 -0.23 -18.65
C GLU A 587 47.25 -1.48 -19.30
N GLN A 588 46.48 -2.22 -20.10
CA GLN A 588 46.93 -3.46 -20.73
C GLN A 588 48.04 -3.18 -21.76
N LYS A 589 49.26 -3.61 -21.44
CA LYS A 589 50.43 -3.51 -22.33
C LYS A 589 50.92 -4.87 -22.83
N SER A 590 50.65 -5.94 -22.10
CA SER A 590 51.14 -7.29 -22.36
C SER A 590 50.15 -8.33 -21.85
N TRP A 591 50.18 -9.55 -22.41
CA TRP A 591 49.34 -10.68 -21.99
C TRP A 591 50.23 -11.86 -21.60
N LEU A 592 49.90 -12.53 -20.50
CA LEU A 592 50.61 -13.76 -20.12
C LEU A 592 50.37 -14.84 -21.19
N PRO A 593 51.38 -15.64 -21.56
CA PRO A 593 51.15 -16.79 -22.43
C PRO A 593 50.17 -17.77 -21.77
N ARG A 594 49.37 -18.46 -22.58
CA ARG A 594 48.49 -19.54 -22.12
C ARG A 594 49.34 -20.78 -21.72
N PRO A 595 48.87 -21.63 -20.80
CA PRO A 595 47.57 -21.57 -20.09
C PRO A 595 47.49 -20.46 -19.04
N ILE A 596 46.27 -20.05 -18.68
CA ILE A 596 46.09 -19.16 -17.52
C ILE A 596 46.54 -19.93 -16.27
N PRO A 597 47.25 -19.28 -15.32
CA PRO A 597 47.72 -19.94 -14.10
C PRO A 597 46.60 -20.66 -13.36
N ASP A 598 46.92 -21.84 -12.84
CA ASP A 598 46.00 -22.68 -12.08
C ASP A 598 45.61 -21.98 -10.78
N VAL A 599 44.31 -21.74 -10.58
CA VAL A 599 43.80 -21.00 -9.42
C VAL A 599 44.01 -21.79 -8.14
N ASP A 600 44.00 -23.12 -8.23
CA ASP A 600 44.14 -24.03 -7.09
C ASP A 600 45.58 -24.08 -6.54
N LYS A 601 46.52 -23.32 -7.12
CA LYS A 601 47.93 -23.24 -6.67
C LYS A 601 48.33 -21.88 -6.10
N LEU A 602 47.40 -20.93 -5.98
CA LEU A 602 47.67 -19.59 -5.44
C LEU A 602 47.35 -19.45 -3.94
N ASP A 603 46.68 -20.43 -3.32
CA ASP A 603 46.35 -20.43 -1.88
C ASP A 603 47.39 -21.17 -1.00
N GLU A 604 48.51 -21.66 -1.55
CA GLU A 604 49.52 -22.39 -0.75
C GLU A 604 50.75 -21.57 -0.32
N ASN A 605 50.89 -20.30 -0.72
CA ASN A 605 52.09 -19.51 -0.39
C ASN A 605 51.85 -18.11 0.20
N GLU A 606 50.63 -17.78 0.63
CA GLU A 606 50.39 -16.65 1.53
C GLU A 606 49.57 -17.12 2.74
N THR A 607 50.29 -17.74 3.70
CA THR A 607 49.86 -17.86 5.10
C THR A 607 50.70 -16.95 5.97
#